data_AF-A0A2Y0NNC8-F1
#
_entry.id   AF-A0A2Y0NNC8-F1
#
_cell.length_a   1.000
_cell.length_b   1.000
_cell.length_c   1.000
_cell.angle_alpha   90.00
_cell.angle_beta   90.00
_cell.angle_gamma   90.00
#
_symmetry.space_group_name_H-M   'P 1'
#
loop_
_entity.id
_entity.type
_entity.pdbx_description
1 polymer ?
#
loop_
_entity_poly.entity_id
_entity_poly.type
_entity_poly.pdbx_seq_one_letter_code
_entity_poly.pdbx_strand_id
1 'polypeptide(L)' 'MPTQISVDTLPAITHNQVPVITTELLAQLYGTKIKNISDNFLNNTTRFVVGKHYFKIEKKRITRV' A
#
# COMPACT_ATOMS: atom_id res chain seq x y z
N MET A 1 -4.43 -2.10 -21.78
CA MET A 1 -5.71 -2.18 -21.05
C MET A 1 -5.37 -2.37 -19.58
N PRO A 2 -5.40 -1.34 -18.72
CA PRO A 2 -5.24 -1.58 -17.29
C PRO A 2 -6.46 -2.37 -16.82
N THR A 3 -6.24 -3.57 -16.28
CA THR A 3 -7.29 -4.41 -15.72
C THR A 3 -7.89 -3.65 -14.52
N GLN A 4 -9.09 -3.10 -14.70
CA GLN A 4 -9.77 -2.37 -13.64
C GLN A 4 -10.22 -3.38 -12.59
N ILE A 5 -9.53 -3.37 -11.45
CA ILE A 5 -9.83 -4.26 -10.33
C ILE A 5 -10.98 -3.63 -9.55
N SER A 6 -12.07 -4.36 -9.38
CA SER A 6 -13.21 -3.89 -8.58
C SER A 6 -12.89 -4.03 -7.09
N VAL A 7 -13.16 -3.00 -6.29
CA VAL A 7 -12.96 -3.01 -4.84
C VAL A 7 -13.66 -4.17 -4.14
N ASP A 8 -14.77 -4.65 -4.72
CA ASP A 8 -15.56 -5.78 -4.21
C ASP A 8 -14.86 -7.14 -4.33
N THR A 9 -13.87 -7.29 -5.21
CA THR A 9 -13.13 -8.55 -5.41
C THR A 9 -11.72 -8.53 -4.80
N LEU A 10 -11.36 -7.43 -4.13
CA LEU A 10 -10.05 -7.32 -3.49
C LEU A 10 -9.98 -8.24 -2.27
N PRO A 11 -8.94 -9.10 -2.18
CA PRO A 11 -8.69 -9.82 -0.94
C PRO A 11 -8.37 -8.79 0.15
N ALA A 12 -9.17 -8.78 1.21
CA ALA A 12 -8.96 -7.91 2.36
C ALA A 12 -7.69 -8.35 3.11
N ILE A 13 -6.55 -7.72 2.79
CA ILE A 13 -5.32 -7.93 3.54
C ILE A 13 -5.48 -7.18 4.85
N THR A 14 -5.48 -7.91 5.97
CA THR A 14 -5.55 -7.29 7.30
C THR A 14 -4.17 -7.29 7.93
N HIS A 15 -3.71 -6.12 8.36
CA HIS A 15 -2.50 -5.98 9.15
C HIS A 15 -2.89 -5.44 10.53
N ASN A 16 -2.60 -6.23 11.57
CA ASN A 16 -2.96 -5.89 12.94
C ASN A 16 -4.46 -5.57 13.12
N GLN A 17 -5.34 -6.38 12.52
CA GLN A 17 -6.81 -6.20 12.48
C GLN A 17 -7.31 -4.95 11.74
N VAL A 18 -6.41 -4.18 11.11
CA VAL A 18 -6.78 -3.06 10.25
C VAL A 18 -6.71 -3.51 8.79
N PRO A 19 -7.76 -3.29 7.97
CA PRO A 19 -7.71 -3.54 6.54
C PRO A 19 -6.68 -2.59 5.90
N VAL A 20 -5.70 -3.18 5.22
CA VAL A 20 -4.63 -2.47 4.51
C VAL A 20 -4.60 -2.93 3.06
N ILE A 21 -4.09 -2.06 2.19
CA ILE A 21 -3.88 -2.36 0.77
C ILE A 21 -2.43 -2.08 0.41
N THR A 22 -1.86 -2.89 -0.48
CA THR A 22 -0.51 -2.66 -0.97
C THR A 22 -0.50 -1.49 -1.96
N THR A 23 0.65 -0.83 -2.10
CA THR A 23 0.85 0.25 -3.08
C THR A 23 0.66 -0.23 -4.52
N GLU A 24 0.89 -1.52 -4.79
CA GLU A 24 0.64 -2.15 -6.08
C GLU A 24 -0.84 -2.22 -6.42
N LEU A 25 -1.64 -2.69 -5.47
CA LEU A 25 -3.07 -2.81 -5.61
C LEU A 25 -3.74 -1.43 -5.65
N LEU A 26 -3.25 -0.50 -4.84
CA LEU A 26 -3.65 0.90 -4.88
C LEU A 26 -3.36 1.55 -6.25
N ALA A 27 -2.20 1.27 -6.83
CA ALA A 27 -1.84 1.76 -8.16
C ALA A 27 -2.78 1.20 -9.23
N GLN A 28 -3.13 -0.09 -9.15
CA GLN A 28 -4.08 -0.72 -10.06
C GLN A 28 -5.49 -0.16 -9.92
N LEU A 29 -5.96 0.09 -8.70
CA LEU A 29 -7.27 0.73 -8.44
C LEU A 29 -7.34 2.14 -9.03
N TYR A 30 -6.28 2.92 -8.90
CA TYR A 30 -6.19 4.26 -9.48
C TYR A 30 -5.77 4.28 -10.96
N GLY A 31 -5.55 3.11 -11.59
CA GLY A 31 -5.07 3.03 -12.98
C GLY A 31 -3.71 3.71 -13.22
N THR A 32 -2.90 3.84 -12.17
CA THR A 32 -1.62 4.56 -12.20
C THR A 32 -0.44 3.61 -11.99
N LYS A 33 0.79 4.12 -12.15
CA LYS A 33 2.00 3.34 -11.90
C LYS A 33 2.34 3.37 -10.42
N ILE A 34 2.88 2.27 -9.90
CA ILE A 34 3.40 2.17 -8.51
C ILE A 34 4.35 3.33 -8.20
N LYS A 35 5.23 3.67 -9.16
CA LYS A 35 6.16 4.80 -9.05
C LYS A 35 5.45 6.11 -8.73
N ASN A 36 4.29 6.38 -9.33
CA ASN A 36 3.55 7.62 -9.08
C ASN A 36 3.00 7.68 -7.65
N ILE A 37 2.57 6.54 -7.10
CA ILE A 37 2.14 6.44 -5.70
C ILE A 37 3.35 6.67 -4.77
N SER A 38 4.50 6.05 -5.06
CA SER A 38 5.73 6.25 -4.28
C SER A 38 6.23 7.70 -4.34
N ASP A 39 6.24 8.31 -5.52
CA ASP A 39 6.63 9.70 -5.72
C ASP A 39 5.66 10.64 -4.98
N ASN A 40 4.35 10.38 -5.03
CA ASN A 40 3.36 11.14 -4.27
C ASN A 40 3.58 11.03 -2.76
N PHE A 41 3.85 9.82 -2.26
CA PHE A 41 4.18 9.57 -0.87
C PHE A 41 5.43 10.34 -0.45
N LEU A 42 6.52 10.25 -1.23
CA LEU A 42 7.78 10.95 -0.98
C LEU A 42 7.60 12.48 -0.92
N ASN A 43 6.91 13.04 -1.92
CA ASN A 43 6.66 14.48 -2.04
C ASN A 43 5.72 15.02 -0.95
N ASN A 44 4.87 14.17 -0.38
CA ASN A 44 3.91 14.56 0.66
C ASN A 44 4.14 13.82 1.98
N THR A 45 5.38 13.37 2.23
CA THR A 45 5.75 12.59 3.43
C THR A 45 5.31 13.26 4.73
N THR A 46 5.35 14.59 4.78
CA THR A 46 4.90 15.39 5.92
C THR A 46 3.41 15.22 6.27
N ARG A 47 2.58 14.77 5.31
CA ARG A 47 1.14 14.52 5.51
C ARG A 47 0.84 13.08 5.92
N PHE A 48 1.80 12.17 5.75
CA PHE A 48 1.63 10.75 6.05
C PHE A 48 2.22 10.41 7.42
N VAL A 49 1.46 9.65 8.22
CA VAL A 49 1.86 9.25 9.58
C VAL A 49 1.91 7.74 9.63
N VAL A 50 3.04 7.18 10.08
CA VAL A 50 3.24 5.73 10.26
C VAL A 50 2.17 5.21 11.23
N GLY A 51 1.51 4.11 10.87
CA GLY A 51 0.48 3.47 11.69
C GLY A 51 -0.91 4.08 11.57
N LYS A 52 -1.06 5.26 10.95
CA LYS A 52 -2.37 5.85 10.63
C LYS A 52 -2.66 5.82 9.13
N HIS A 53 -1.73 6.31 8.31
CA HIS A 53 -1.94 6.42 6.86
C HIS A 53 -1.19 5.36 6.05
N TYR A 54 -0.09 4.84 6.59
CA TYR A 54 0.68 3.78 5.95
C TYR A 54 1.38 2.91 6.98
N PHE A 55 1.60 1.66 6.60
CA PHE A 55 2.45 0.74 7.33
C PHE A 55 3.72 0.55 6.53
N LYS A 56 4.86 0.96 7.11
CA LYS A 56 6.15 0.68 6.51
C LYS A 56 6.48 -0.78 6.81
N ILE A 57 6.55 -1.60 5.78
CA ILE A 57 7.11 -2.95 5.89
C ILE A 57 8.62 -2.76 6.01
N GLU A 58 9.10 -2.50 7.23
CA GLU A 58 10.51 -2.64 7.51
C GLU A 58 10.82 -4.13 7.47
N LYS A 59 11.66 -4.53 6.53
CA LYS A 59 12.18 -5.88 6.41
C LYS A 59 13.13 -6.14 7.58
N LYS A 60 12.62 -6.10 8.82
CA LYS A 60 13.31 -6.58 9.99
C LYS A 60 13.39 -8.09 9.77
N ARG A 61 14.58 -8.51 9.36
CA ARG A 61 14.99 -9.89 9.20
C ARG A 61 14.30 -10.72 10.27
N ILE A 62 13.44 -11.63 9.81
CA ILE A 62 13.07 -12.80 10.60
C ILE A 62 14.36 -13.62 10.64
N THR A 63 15.27 -13.29 11.57
CA THR A 63 16.32 -14.21 11.95
C THR A 63 15.59 -15.34 12.63
N ARG A 64 15.37 -16.41 11.87
CA ARG A 64 14.94 -17.72 12.37
C ARG A 64 16.02 -18.14 13.37
N VAL A 65 15.65 -18.18 14.65
CA VAL A 65 16.42 -18.86 15.70
C VAL A 65 15.62 -20.10 16.06
#